data_AF-A0A0G2JGR9-F1
#
_entry.id   AF-A0A0G2JGR9-F1
#
_cell.length_a   1.000
_cell.length_b   1.000
_cell.length_c   1.000
_cell.angle_alpha   90.00
_cell.angle_beta   90.00
_cell.angle_gamma   90.00
#
_symmetry.space_group_name_H-M   'P 1'
#
loop_
_entity.id
_entity.type
_entity.pdbx_description
1 polymer ?
#
loop_
_entity_poly.entity_id
_entity_poly.type
_entity_poly.pdbx_seq_one_letter_code
_entity_poly.pdbx_strand_id
1 'polypeptide(L)'
;MSFGRDMELEHFDERDKAQRYSRGSRVNGLPSPTHSAHCSFYRTRTLQTLSSEKKAKKVRFYRNGDRYFKGIVYAISPDRFRSFEALLADLTRTLSDNVNLPQGVRTIYTI
;
A
#
# COMPACT_ATOMS: atom_id res chain seq x y z
N MET A 1 39.21 11.25 44.06
CA MET A 1 37.91 10.63 44.44
C MET A 1 37.58 9.65 43.33
N SER A 2 37.53 8.35 43.65
CA SER A 2 37.49 7.27 42.66
C SER A 2 36.32 6.32 42.93
N PHE A 3 35.82 5.73 41.84
CA PHE A 3 34.89 4.60 41.73
C PHE A 3 33.45 4.93 42.19
N GLY A 4 32.37 4.81 41.41
CA GLY A 4 32.06 3.90 40.33
C GLY A 4 30.91 2.97 40.76
N ARG A 5 29.84 2.91 39.95
CA ARG A 5 28.73 1.93 39.88
C ARG A 5 27.32 2.48 40.19
N ASP A 6 26.63 2.80 39.10
CA ASP A 6 25.34 2.20 38.69
C ASP A 6 24.38 1.83 39.82
N MET A 7 23.45 2.74 40.10
CA MET A 7 22.29 2.51 40.93
C MET A 7 21.04 2.89 40.13
N GLU A 8 20.52 1.97 39.30
CA GLU A 8 19.10 1.89 38.90
C GLU A 8 18.91 0.84 37.78
N LEU A 9 18.83 -0.44 38.12
CA LEU A 9 18.25 -1.40 37.18
C LEU A 9 17.67 -2.65 37.84
N GLU A 10 17.00 -2.54 39.00
CA GLU A 10 16.25 -3.67 39.55
C GLU A 10 14.95 -3.19 40.21
N HIS A 11 13.85 -3.21 39.44
CA HIS A 11 12.51 -3.04 40.01
C HIS A 11 11.38 -3.63 39.15
N PHE A 12 11.64 -4.66 38.35
CA PHE A 12 10.59 -5.23 37.48
C PHE A 12 10.48 -6.76 37.44
N ASP A 13 11.09 -7.49 38.37
CA ASP A 13 10.95 -8.96 38.44
C ASP A 13 10.10 -9.46 39.62
N GLU A 14 9.69 -8.59 40.55
CA GLU A 14 9.00 -9.03 41.78
C GLU A 14 7.49 -9.32 41.59
N ARG A 15 6.89 -8.91 40.46
CA ARG A 15 5.42 -9.01 40.27
C ARG A 15 4.93 -10.38 39.78
N ASP A 16 5.83 -11.24 39.30
CA ASP A 16 5.45 -12.52 38.67
C ASP A 16 5.19 -13.67 39.66
N LYS A 17 5.36 -13.45 40.98
CA LYS A 17 5.23 -14.53 41.98
C LYS A 17 3.92 -14.57 42.75
N ALA A 18 3.01 -13.62 42.54
CA ALA A 18 1.80 -13.49 43.34
C ALA A 18 0.52 -13.82 42.56
N GLN A 19 0.34 -15.06 42.09
CA GLN A 19 -1.00 -15.59 41.79
C GLN A 19 -1.03 -17.11 41.59
N ARG A 20 -0.64 -17.87 42.62
CA ARG A 20 -0.90 -19.32 42.69
C ARG A 20 -1.81 -19.69 43.86
N TYR A 21 -2.99 -19.08 43.93
CA TYR A 21 -4.13 -19.64 44.67
C TYR A 21 -5.44 -19.15 44.08
N SER A 22 -6.04 -19.95 43.18
CA SER A 22 -7.49 -20.11 43.15
C SER A 22 -7.85 -21.37 42.37
N ARG A 23 -8.35 -22.36 43.10
CA ARG A 23 -9.06 -23.51 42.53
C ARG A 23 -10.41 -22.99 42.00
N GLY A 24 -10.59 -23.02 40.68
CA GLY A 24 -11.86 -22.69 40.03
C GLY A 24 -12.02 -23.50 38.74
N SER A 25 -12.95 -24.44 38.77
CA SER A 25 -13.25 -25.44 37.75
C SER A 25 -13.99 -24.83 36.53
N ARG A 26 -13.58 -25.28 35.33
CA ARG A 26 -14.40 -25.54 34.12
C ARG A 26 -15.54 -24.56 33.81
N VAL A 27 -15.36 -23.64 32.85
CA VAL A 27 -16.36 -23.32 31.80
C VAL A 27 -15.63 -22.66 30.62
N ASN A 28 -15.75 -23.25 29.43
CA ASN A 28 -15.63 -22.67 28.08
C ASN A 28 -15.08 -21.23 27.97
N GLY A 29 -13.76 -21.08 28.11
CA GLY A 29 -13.07 -19.90 27.59
C GLY A 29 -12.88 -20.08 26.09
N LEU A 30 -13.82 -19.60 25.27
CA LEU A 30 -13.43 -19.24 23.91
C LEU A 30 -12.22 -18.31 24.04
N PRO A 31 -11.10 -18.55 23.33
CA PRO A 31 -10.01 -17.61 23.32
C PRO A 31 -10.55 -16.31 22.72
N SER A 32 -10.94 -15.39 23.59
CA SER A 32 -11.30 -14.05 23.20
C SER A 32 -10.06 -13.44 22.53
N PRO A 33 -10.21 -12.76 21.39
CA PRO A 33 -9.08 -12.15 20.69
C PRO A 33 -8.54 -10.98 21.51
N THR A 34 -7.78 -11.28 22.56
CA THR A 34 -7.15 -10.29 23.46
C THR A 34 -5.66 -10.08 23.16
N HIS A 35 -5.13 -10.70 22.10
CA HIS A 35 -3.76 -10.46 21.68
C HIS A 35 -3.74 -9.73 20.33
N SER A 36 -3.24 -8.50 20.32
CA SER A 36 -3.02 -7.62 19.16
C SER A 36 -2.31 -8.29 17.98
N ALA A 37 -1.62 -9.41 18.24
CA ALA A 37 -0.99 -10.27 17.25
C ALA A 37 -1.99 -11.00 16.32
N HIS A 38 -3.20 -11.36 16.76
CA HIS A 38 -4.13 -12.09 15.88
C HIS A 38 -4.92 -11.17 14.95
N CYS A 39 -5.19 -9.93 15.36
CA CYS A 39 -5.82 -8.91 14.52
C CYS A 39 -4.87 -8.38 13.42
N SER A 40 -3.56 -8.30 13.72
CA SER A 40 -2.57 -7.81 12.76
C SER A 40 -2.45 -8.72 11.53
N PHE A 41 -2.49 -10.05 11.67
CA PHE A 41 -2.38 -10.97 10.54
C PHE A 41 -3.56 -10.87 9.56
N TYR A 42 -4.80 -10.82 10.04
CA TYR A 42 -5.97 -10.67 9.16
C TYR A 42 -6.11 -9.26 8.58
N ARG A 43 -5.74 -8.21 9.34
CA ARG A 43 -5.72 -6.82 8.87
C ARG A 43 -4.64 -6.58 7.81
N THR A 44 -3.44 -7.11 8.01
CA THR A 44 -2.34 -6.95 7.05
C THR A 44 -2.60 -7.74 5.77
N ARG A 45 -3.13 -8.95 5.87
CA ARG A 45 -3.49 -9.76 4.69
C ARG A 45 -4.55 -9.08 3.82
N THR A 46 -5.61 -8.51 4.41
CA THR A 46 -6.66 -7.81 3.68
C THR A 46 -6.18 -6.48 3.08
N LEU A 47 -5.35 -5.71 3.80
CA LEU A 47 -4.73 -4.49 3.27
C LEU A 47 -3.71 -4.77 2.15
N GLN A 48 -2.96 -5.87 2.23
CA GLN A 48 -2.05 -6.28 1.15
C GLN A 48 -2.82 -6.61 -0.13
N THR A 49 -3.95 -7.32 -0.04
CA THR A 49 -4.81 -7.59 -1.20
C THR A 49 -5.38 -6.29 -1.79
N LEU A 50 -5.97 -5.43 -0.97
CA LEU A 50 -6.54 -4.14 -1.41
C LEU A 50 -5.48 -3.19 -2.01
N SER A 51 -4.27 -3.17 -1.45
CA SER A 51 -3.17 -2.36 -2.00
C SER A 51 -2.59 -2.95 -3.28
N SER A 52 -2.63 -4.28 -3.45
CA SER A 52 -2.16 -4.94 -4.68
C SER A 52 -3.05 -4.64 -5.88
N GLU A 53 -4.38 -4.63 -5.70
CA GLU A 53 -5.35 -4.28 -6.76
C GLU A 53 -5.27 -2.81 -7.17
N LYS A 54 -4.88 -1.94 -6.24
CA LYS A 54 -4.74 -0.49 -6.47
C LYS A 54 -3.40 -0.09 -7.09
N LYS A 55 -2.51 -1.05 -7.39
CA LYS A 55 -1.22 -0.74 -8.02
C LYS A 55 -1.43 -0.15 -9.41
N ALA A 56 -0.80 1.00 -9.66
CA ALA A 56 -0.81 1.61 -10.98
C ALA A 56 0.03 0.79 -11.97
N LYS A 57 -0.49 0.61 -13.18
CA LYS A 57 0.22 0.03 -14.32
C LYS A 57 1.11 1.10 -14.94
N LYS A 58 2.42 0.81 -15.05
CA LYS A 58 3.38 1.67 -15.74
C LYS A 58 3.41 1.31 -17.24
N VAL A 59 2.93 2.20 -18.08
CA VAL A 59 2.90 2.05 -19.55
C VAL A 59 3.65 3.20 -20.22
N ARG A 60 3.99 3.05 -21.49
CA ARG A 60 4.60 4.12 -22.29
C ARG A 60 3.76 4.35 -23.56
N PHE A 61 3.34 5.58 -23.77
CA PHE A 61 2.56 6.00 -24.95
C PHE A 61 3.45 6.67 -25.98
N TYR A 62 3.23 6.34 -27.25
CA TYR A 62 3.89 6.96 -28.39
C TYR A 62 2.87 7.75 -29.22
N ARG A 63 3.36 8.67 -30.04
CA ARG A 63 2.55 9.43 -31.00
C ARG A 63 2.60 8.72 -32.34
N ASN A 64 1.44 8.52 -32.97
CA ASN A 64 1.38 7.85 -34.26
C ASN A 64 2.10 8.69 -35.32
N GLY A 65 3.01 8.07 -36.08
CA GLY A 65 3.80 8.74 -37.11
C GLY A 65 4.95 9.63 -36.60
N ASP A 66 5.20 9.74 -35.28
CA ASP A 66 6.37 10.46 -34.76
C ASP A 66 7.49 9.48 -34.34
N ARG A 67 8.49 9.34 -35.22
CA ARG A 67 9.66 8.49 -35.00
C ARG A 67 10.70 9.06 -34.02
N TYR A 68 10.66 10.36 -33.77
CA TYR A 68 11.63 11.05 -32.92
C TYR A 68 11.16 11.10 -31.47
N PHE A 69 9.85 11.03 -31.23
CA PHE A 69 9.27 10.98 -29.90
C PHE A 69 9.58 9.66 -29.19
N LYS A 70 10.30 9.74 -28.08
CA LYS A 70 10.67 8.56 -27.25
C LYS A 70 9.53 8.02 -26.37
N GLY A 71 8.34 8.58 -26.52
CA GLY A 71 7.17 8.20 -25.74
C GLY A 71 7.14 8.83 -24.35
N ILE A 72 5.94 8.95 -23.78
CA ILE A 72 5.71 9.39 -22.41
C ILE A 72 5.34 8.21 -21.52
N VAL A 73 5.93 8.14 -20.33
CA VAL A 73 5.59 7.12 -19.33
C VAL A 73 4.38 7.58 -18.54
N TYR A 74 3.40 6.69 -18.39
CA TYR A 74 2.18 6.91 -17.63
C TYR A 74 1.96 5.84 -16.57
N ALA A 75 1.46 6.28 -15.42
CA ALA A 75 0.92 5.42 -14.38
C ALA A 75 -0.61 5.40 -14.50
N ILE A 76 -1.17 4.23 -14.76
CA ILE A 76 -2.61 4.01 -14.92
C ILE A 76 -3.12 3.19 -13.74
N SER A 77 -3.91 3.81 -12.88
CA SER A 77 -4.66 3.14 -11.82
C SER A 77 -6.15 3.45 -11.95
N PRO A 78 -7.05 2.57 -11.48
CA PRO A 78 -8.49 2.85 -11.45
C PRO A 78 -8.83 4.08 -10.56
N ASP A 79 -8.00 4.36 -9.55
CA ASP A 79 -8.15 5.55 -8.70
C ASP A 79 -7.84 6.86 -9.47
N ARG A 80 -6.88 6.82 -10.41
CA ARG A 80 -6.49 7.98 -11.22
C ARG A 80 -7.39 8.16 -12.45
N PHE A 81 -7.71 7.07 -13.13
CA PHE A 81 -8.56 7.07 -14.33
C PHE A 81 -9.77 6.20 -14.10
N ARG A 82 -10.91 6.84 -13.82
CA ARG A 82 -12.19 6.16 -13.61
C ARG A 82 -12.82 5.64 -14.91
N SER A 83 -12.41 6.16 -16.05
CA SER A 83 -12.88 5.74 -17.37
C SER A 83 -11.76 5.82 -18.41
N PHE A 84 -11.94 5.10 -19.52
CA PHE A 84 -11.04 5.17 -20.66
C PHE A 84 -11.04 6.58 -21.29
N GLU A 85 -12.18 7.24 -21.34
CA GLU A 85 -12.29 8.62 -21.83
C GLU A 85 -11.48 9.62 -21.00
N ALA A 86 -11.44 9.45 -19.67
CA ALA A 86 -10.62 10.29 -18.80
C ALA A 86 -9.12 10.14 -19.12
N LEU A 87 -8.67 8.92 -19.46
CA LEU A 87 -7.30 8.68 -19.92
C LEU A 87 -7.06 9.36 -21.27
N LEU A 88 -7.98 9.27 -22.22
CA LEU A 88 -7.83 9.91 -23.54
C LEU A 88 -7.78 11.44 -23.44
N ALA A 89 -8.60 12.05 -22.59
CA ALA A 89 -8.61 13.50 -22.38
C ALA A 89 -7.27 14.00 -21.80
N ASP A 90 -6.71 13.26 -20.84
CA ASP A 90 -5.44 13.58 -20.20
C ASP A 90 -4.24 13.38 -21.15
N LEU A 91 -4.26 12.29 -21.94
CA LEU A 91 -3.30 12.06 -23.01
C LEU A 91 -3.40 13.13 -24.10
N THR A 92 -4.60 13.60 -24.43
CA THR A 92 -4.79 14.69 -25.40
C THR A 92 -4.07 15.96 -24.94
N ARG A 93 -4.19 16.35 -23.66
CA ARG A 93 -3.48 17.53 -23.13
C ARG A 93 -1.96 17.36 -23.16
N THR A 94 -1.48 16.14 -22.98
CA THR A 94 -0.05 15.87 -22.81
C THR A 94 0.67 15.56 -24.13
N LEU A 95 -0.06 15.06 -25.13
CA LEU A 95 0.48 14.62 -26.42
C LEU A 95 0.00 15.46 -27.61
N SER A 96 -0.83 16.49 -27.40
CA SER A 96 -1.32 17.35 -28.48
C SER A 96 -0.21 18.21 -29.06
N ASP A 97 0.49 17.67 -30.05
CA ASP A 97 1.20 18.46 -31.02
C ASP A 97 0.28 18.63 -32.23
N ASN A 98 -0.06 19.88 -32.57
CA ASN A 98 -0.98 20.23 -33.65
C ASN A 98 -0.59 19.62 -35.02
N VAL A 99 0.66 19.15 -35.15
CA VAL A 99 1.19 18.48 -36.36
C VAL A 99 0.83 17.00 -36.41
N ASN A 100 0.98 16.26 -35.31
CA ASN A 100 0.83 14.81 -35.29
C ASN A 100 -0.57 14.37 -34.86
N LEU A 101 -1.26 15.18 -34.06
CA LEU A 101 -2.55 14.85 -33.45
C LEU A 101 -3.47 16.09 -33.42
N PRO A 102 -3.93 16.60 -34.58
CA PRO A 102 -4.76 17.81 -34.64
C PRO A 102 -6.11 17.65 -33.92
N GLN A 103 -6.61 16.42 -33.79
CA GLN A 103 -7.85 16.10 -33.08
C GLN A 103 -7.62 15.52 -31.67
N GLY A 104 -6.37 15.58 -31.19
CA GLY A 104 -5.95 14.94 -29.95
C GLY A 104 -5.88 13.40 -30.05
N VAL A 105 -5.89 12.75 -28.89
CA VAL A 105 -5.81 11.29 -28.78
C VAL A 105 -7.23 10.69 -28.79
N ARG A 106 -7.57 9.97 -29.86
CA ARG A 106 -8.90 9.33 -30.04
C ARG A 106 -8.87 7.81 -29.89
N THR A 107 -7.76 7.20 -30.28
CA THR A 107 -7.62 5.74 -30.33
C THR A 107 -6.22 5.37 -29.86
N ILE A 108 -6.13 4.26 -29.13
CA ILE A 108 -4.88 3.68 -28.67
C ILE A 108 -4.71 2.35 -29.41
N TYR A 109 -3.58 2.19 -30.08
CA TYR A 109 -3.19 0.97 -30.75
C TYR A 109 -2.18 0.21 -29.90
N THR A 110 -2.10 -1.10 -30.11
CA THR A 110 -0.96 -1.89 -29.64
C THR A 110 0.29 -1.52 -30.43
N ILE A 111 1.46 -1.81 -29.87
CA ILE A 111 2.73 -1.74 -30.61
C ILE A 111 2.78 -2.78 -31.72
#